data_AF-A0A8J7NHD1-F1
#
_entry.id   AF-A0A8J7NHD1-F1
#
_cell.length_a   1.000
_cell.length_b   1.000
_cell.length_c   1.000
_cell.angle_alpha   90.00
_cell.angle_beta   90.00
_cell.angle_gamma   90.00
#
_symmetry.space_group_name_H-M   'P 1'
#
loop_
_entity.id
_entity.type
_entity.pdbx_description
1 polymer ?
#
loop_
_entity_poly.entity_id
_entity_poly.type
_entity_poly.pdbx_seq_one_letter_code
_entity_poly.pdbx_strand_id
1 'polypeptide(L)'
;MTAGEALGFMALDGWAVLGTLLKTLIVIMIPGYLLTLALFPKKDDLEFSERFALSFALGLTPVFLLTTLNLVLNFKINFFTDLIMVLIVSAIGILGYVYRGGELNIMGKTLLKPYRTG
;
A
#
# COMPACT_ATOMS: atom_id res chain seq x y z
N MET A 1 14.50 28.31 -28.97
CA MET A 1 14.01 26.98 -28.57
C MET A 1 14.25 26.04 -29.74
N THR A 2 15.30 25.23 -29.68
CA THR A 2 15.69 24.31 -30.76
C THR A 2 14.89 23.01 -30.67
N ALA A 3 14.69 22.30 -31.79
CA ALA A 3 13.93 21.04 -31.79
C ALA A 3 14.51 19.97 -30.85
N GLY A 4 15.83 20.02 -30.57
CA GLY A 4 16.50 19.14 -29.60
C GLY A 4 16.15 19.46 -28.14
N GLU A 5 15.89 20.72 -27.79
CA GLU A 5 15.41 21.10 -26.45
C GLU A 5 13.96 20.66 -26.26
N ALA A 6 13.11 20.83 -27.27
CA ALA A 6 11.70 20.41 -27.22
C ALA A 6 11.55 18.89 -27.06
N LEU A 7 12.35 18.08 -27.76
CA LEU A 7 12.40 16.63 -27.59
C LEU A 7 12.96 16.22 -26.22
N GLY A 8 13.91 16.98 -25.68
CA GLY A 8 14.40 16.80 -24.30
C GLY A 8 13.31 17.04 -23.27
N PHE A 9 12.53 18.12 -23.40
CA PHE A 9 11.39 18.40 -22.51
C PHE A 9 10.24 17.40 -22.68
N MET A 10 10.02 16.87 -23.89
CA MET A 10 8.96 15.91 -24.25
C MET A 10 9.34 14.42 -24.03
N ALA A 11 10.59 14.13 -23.70
CA ALA A 11 11.00 12.83 -23.19
C ALA A 11 11.02 12.81 -21.65
N LEU A 12 11.41 13.92 -21.01
CA LEU A 12 11.53 14.01 -19.56
C LEU A 12 10.16 14.00 -18.84
N ASP A 13 9.12 14.57 -19.42
CA ASP A 13 7.73 14.48 -18.99
C ASP A 13 7.17 13.04 -19.05
N GLY A 14 7.44 12.29 -20.12
CA GLY A 14 7.02 10.89 -20.24
C GLY A 14 7.62 9.99 -19.14
N TRP A 15 8.94 10.09 -18.92
CA TRP A 15 9.62 9.35 -17.85
C TRP A 15 9.19 9.81 -16.45
N ALA A 16 8.92 11.11 -16.26
CA ALA A 16 8.44 11.64 -14.99
C ALA A 16 7.02 11.17 -14.66
N VAL A 17 6.13 11.11 -15.66
CA VAL A 17 4.78 10.56 -15.51
C VAL A 17 4.84 9.08 -15.16
N LEU A 18 5.64 8.30 -15.89
CA LEU A 18 5.83 6.87 -15.59
C LEU A 18 6.38 6.67 -14.16
N GLY A 19 7.39 7.45 -13.76
CA GLY A 19 7.96 7.40 -12.42
C GLY A 19 6.95 7.77 -11.34
N THR A 20 6.06 8.72 -11.61
CA THR A 20 4.99 9.12 -10.67
C THR A 20 3.94 8.02 -10.55
N LEU A 21 3.50 7.43 -11.66
CA LEU A 21 2.55 6.31 -11.68
C LEU A 21 3.09 5.10 -10.91
N LEU A 22 4.37 4.75 -11.12
CA LEU A 22 5.01 3.65 -10.41
C LEU A 22 5.08 3.91 -8.90
N LYS A 23 5.45 5.12 -8.48
CA LYS A 23 5.45 5.51 -7.06
C LYS A 23 4.07 5.37 -6.45
N THR A 24 3.04 5.91 -7.12
CA THR A 24 1.65 5.81 -6.66
C THR A 24 1.19 4.36 -6.55
N LEU A 25 1.53 3.52 -7.53
CA LEU A 25 1.17 2.10 -7.52
C LEU A 25 1.80 1.37 -6.31
N ILE A 26 3.07 1.64 -6.02
CA ILE A 26 3.77 1.07 -4.85
C ILE A 26 3.13 1.54 -3.55
N VAL A 27 2.83 2.84 -3.44
CA VAL A 27 2.20 3.45 -2.25
C VAL A 27 0.81 2.87 -1.98
N ILE A 28 0.06 2.51 -3.02
CA ILE A 28 -1.26 1.87 -2.89
C ILE A 28 -1.11 0.37 -2.60
N MET A 29 -0.27 -0.35 -3.35
CA MET A 29 -0.18 -1.81 -3.27
C MET A 29 0.36 -2.31 -1.92
N ILE A 30 1.36 -1.66 -1.34
CA ILE A 30 1.99 -2.10 -0.08
C ILE A 30 0.98 -2.15 1.08
N PRO A 31 0.34 -1.03 1.48
CA PRO A 31 -0.62 -1.04 2.59
C PRO A 31 -1.86 -1.87 2.25
N GLY A 32 -2.30 -1.87 0.98
CA GLY A 32 -3.43 -2.65 0.52
C GLY A 32 -3.27 -4.16 0.65
N TYR A 33 -2.08 -4.67 0.28
CA TYR A 33 -1.75 -6.08 0.45
C TYR A 33 -1.65 -6.48 1.92
N LEU A 34 -1.00 -5.66 2.75
CA LEU A 34 -0.88 -5.89 4.19
C LEU A 34 -2.24 -5.91 4.89
N LEU A 35 -3.16 -5.01 4.51
CA LEU A 35 -4.53 -5.01 5.01
C LEU A 35 -5.32 -6.22 4.52
N THR A 36 -5.10 -6.66 3.28
CA THR A 36 -5.78 -7.86 2.75
C THR A 36 -5.36 -9.10 3.54
N LEU A 37 -4.07 -9.24 3.85
CA LEU A 37 -3.58 -10.28 4.74
C LEU A 37 -4.18 -10.15 6.14
N ALA A 38 -4.28 -8.93 6.67
CA ALA A 38 -4.88 -8.67 7.98
C ALA A 38 -6.35 -9.09 8.07
N LEU A 39 -7.12 -8.87 7.01
CA LEU A 39 -8.55 -9.18 6.97
C LEU A 39 -8.81 -10.65 6.63
N PHE A 40 -8.06 -11.18 5.67
CA PHE A 40 -8.20 -12.54 5.14
C PHE A 40 -6.85 -13.26 5.15
N PRO A 41 -6.37 -13.70 6.33
CA PRO A 41 -5.05 -14.29 6.49
C PRO A 41 -4.92 -15.68 5.84
N LYS A 42 -6.03 -16.39 5.59
CA LYS A 42 -5.98 -17.76 5.05
C LYS A 42 -5.94 -17.75 3.52
N LYS A 43 -5.14 -18.69 2.98
CA LYS A 43 -4.93 -18.84 1.54
C LYS A 43 -6.14 -19.37 0.76
N ASP A 44 -7.11 -19.95 1.44
CA ASP A 44 -8.33 -20.50 0.82
C ASP A 44 -9.54 -19.56 0.94
N ASP A 45 -9.43 -18.44 1.65
CA ASP A 45 -10.57 -17.54 1.87
C ASP A 45 -10.87 -16.64 0.65
N LEU A 46 -9.92 -16.50 -0.29
CA LEU A 46 -10.02 -15.59 -1.44
C LEU A 46 -9.28 -16.16 -2.65
N GLU A 47 -9.91 -16.07 -3.82
CA GLU A 47 -9.27 -16.33 -5.10
C GLU A 47 -8.19 -15.27 -5.41
N PHE A 48 -7.26 -15.61 -6.32
CA PHE A 48 -6.15 -14.72 -6.66
C PHE A 48 -6.61 -13.37 -7.23
N SER A 49 -7.68 -13.37 -8.03
CA SER A 49 -8.34 -12.18 -8.58
C SER A 49 -8.93 -11.30 -7.48
N GLU A 50 -9.62 -11.91 -6.51
CA GLU A 50 -10.25 -11.21 -5.39
C GLU A 50 -9.22 -10.59 -4.46
N ARG A 51 -8.12 -11.28 -4.18
CA ARG A 51 -6.99 -10.71 -3.42
C ARG A 51 -6.41 -9.48 -4.09
N PHE A 52 -6.31 -9.50 -5.41
CA PHE A 52 -5.77 -8.37 -6.17
C PHE A 52 -6.74 -7.18 -6.11
N ALA A 53 -8.03 -7.43 -6.29
CA ALA A 53 -9.08 -6.41 -6.17
C ALA A 53 -9.15 -5.81 -4.75
N LEU A 54 -9.10 -6.64 -3.71
CA LEU A 54 -9.08 -6.21 -2.31
C LEU A 54 -7.82 -5.43 -1.97
N SER A 55 -6.65 -5.88 -2.43
CA SER A 55 -5.41 -5.15 -2.22
C SER A 55 -5.45 -3.77 -2.88
N PHE A 56 -6.05 -3.66 -4.06
CA PHE A 56 -6.21 -2.37 -4.72
C PHE A 56 -7.20 -1.46 -3.99
N ALA A 57 -8.34 -2.00 -3.57
CA ALA A 57 -9.36 -1.26 -2.83
C ALA A 57 -8.86 -0.78 -1.46
N LEU A 58 -8.19 -1.66 -0.70
CA LEU A 58 -7.60 -1.34 0.61
C LEU A 58 -6.36 -0.45 0.49
N GLY A 59 -5.65 -0.51 -0.64
CA GLY A 59 -4.54 0.38 -0.93
C GLY A 59 -4.95 1.85 -1.05
N LEU A 60 -6.23 2.14 -1.31
CA LEU A 60 -6.77 3.49 -1.31
C LEU A 60 -7.07 4.01 0.10
N THR A 61 -7.10 3.15 1.12
CA THR A 61 -7.42 3.54 2.50
C THR A 61 -6.53 4.67 3.05
N PRO A 62 -5.18 4.65 2.88
CA PRO A 62 -4.33 5.77 3.29
C PRO A 62 -4.70 7.09 2.59
N VAL A 63 -5.03 7.04 1.30
CA VAL A 63 -5.43 8.22 0.50
C VAL A 63 -6.74 8.80 1.00
N PHE A 64 -7.74 7.96 1.27
CA PHE A 64 -9.01 8.39 1.84
C PHE A 64 -8.84 9.00 3.24
N LEU A 65 -8.01 8.39 4.10
CA LEU A 65 -7.72 8.93 5.42
C LEU A 65 -7.05 10.30 5.33
N LEU A 66 -6.01 10.45 4.49
CA LEU A 66 -5.31 11.72 4.29
C LEU A 66 -6.25 12.81 3.76
N THR A 67 -7.08 12.47 2.77
CA THR A 67 -8.06 13.39 2.20
C THR A 67 -9.07 13.84 3.25
N THR A 68 -9.54 12.93 4.10
CA THR A 68 -10.45 13.24 5.21
C THR A 68 -9.78 14.13 6.26
N LEU A 69 -8.54 13.83 6.64
CA LEU A 69 -7.76 14.66 7.58
C LEU A 69 -7.52 16.07 7.03
N ASN A 70 -7.26 16.19 5.73
CA ASN A 70 -7.11 17.49 5.08
C ASN A 70 -8.43 18.26 5.09
N LEU A 71 -9.55 17.61 4.74
CA LEU A 71 -10.84 18.28 4.60
C LEU A 71 -11.47 18.64 5.95
N VAL A 72 -11.33 17.78 6.96
CA VAL A 72 -11.95 17.98 8.29
C VAL A 72 -11.05 18.80 9.22
N LEU A 73 -9.74 18.53 9.20
CA LEU A 73 -8.78 19.11 10.16
C LEU A 73 -7.82 20.12 9.52
N ASN A 74 -7.95 20.43 8.23
CA ASN A 74 -7.03 21.29 7.47
C ASN A 74 -5.56 20.86 7.59
N PHE A 75 -5.32 19.55 7.76
CA PHE A 75 -3.97 19.02 7.88
C PHE A 75 -3.26 19.07 6.52
N LYS A 76 -2.07 19.67 6.46
CA LYS A 76 -1.34 19.82 5.19
C LYS A 76 -0.82 18.46 4.72
N ILE A 77 -1.24 18.06 3.52
CA ILE A 77 -0.73 16.87 2.85
C ILE A 77 0.66 17.20 2.33
N ASN A 78 1.67 16.60 2.96
CA ASN A 78 3.06 16.66 2.54
C ASN A 78 3.57 15.24 2.33
N PHE A 79 4.69 15.10 1.63
CA PHE A 79 5.35 13.81 1.41
C PHE A 79 5.60 13.04 2.72
N PHE A 80 6.03 13.74 3.79
CA PHE A 80 6.26 13.12 5.09
C PHE A 80 4.96 12.58 5.73
N THR A 81 3.88 13.36 5.65
CA THR A 81 2.57 12.95 6.19
C THR A 81 2.04 11.73 5.44
N ASP A 82 2.20 11.70 4.12
CA ASP A 82 1.81 10.57 3.28
C ASP A 82 2.58 9.29 3.65
N LEU A 83 3.90 9.39 3.76
CA LEU A 83 4.77 8.28 4.15
C LEU A 83 4.41 7.75 5.55
N ILE A 84 4.19 8.63 6.53
CA ILE A 84 3.79 8.25 7.89
C ILE A 84 2.45 7.51 7.86
N MET A 85 1.47 7.98 7.08
CA MET A 85 0.16 7.34 7.00
C MET A 85 0.24 5.95 6.37
N VAL A 86 1.02 5.79 5.31
CA VAL A 86 1.28 4.47 4.70
C VAL A 86 1.93 3.53 5.71
N LEU A 87 2.90 4.00 6.50
CA LEU A 87 3.53 3.19 7.56
C LEU A 87 2.55 2.81 8.66
N ILE A 88 1.70 3.73 9.12
CA ILE A 88 0.69 3.47 10.14
C ILE A 88 -0.30 2.42 9.64
N VAL A 89 -0.85 2.60 8.44
CA VAL A 89 -1.82 1.65 7.85
C VAL A 89 -1.17 0.28 7.66
N SER A 90 0.07 0.25 7.20
CA SER A 90 0.86 -0.98 7.05
C SER A 90 1.08 -1.66 8.41
N ALA A 91 1.41 -0.91 9.45
CA ALA A 91 1.58 -1.43 10.80
C ALA A 91 0.27 -2.00 11.37
N ILE A 92 -0.86 -1.34 11.14
CA ILE A 92 -2.20 -1.84 11.51
C ILE A 92 -2.50 -3.14 10.76
N GLY A 93 -2.18 -3.22 9.45
CA GLY A 93 -2.33 -4.45 8.68
C GLY A 93 -1.50 -5.60 9.26
N ILE A 94 -0.22 -5.36 9.56
CA ILE A 94 0.66 -6.36 10.18
C ILE A 94 0.13 -6.77 11.56
N LEU A 95 -0.26 -5.82 12.40
CA LEU A 95 -0.82 -6.11 13.73
C LEU A 95 -2.10 -6.94 13.62
N GLY A 96 -3.03 -6.55 12.74
CA GLY A 96 -4.26 -7.30 12.48
C GLY A 96 -3.97 -8.72 12.02
N TYR A 97 -2.97 -8.91 11.17
CA TYR A 97 -2.52 -10.23 10.74
C TYR A 97 -1.97 -11.08 11.91
N VAL A 98 -1.12 -10.49 12.76
CA VAL A 98 -0.54 -11.16 13.93
C VAL A 98 -1.63 -11.54 14.94
N TYR A 99 -2.56 -10.63 15.23
CA TYR A 99 -3.69 -10.89 16.15
C TYR A 99 -4.61 -11.99 15.65
N ARG A 100 -4.76 -12.15 14.33
CA ARG A 100 -5.56 -13.23 13.74
C ARG A 100 -4.83 -14.56 13.61
N GLY A 101 -3.59 -14.64 14.10
CA GLY A 101 -2.81 -15.88 14.06
C GLY A 101 -2.34 -16.28 12.67
N GLY A 102 -2.09 -15.31 11.78
CA GLY A 102 -1.59 -15.58 10.44
C GLY A 102 -0.19 -16.22 10.46
N GLU A 103 0.01 -17.26 9.66
CA GLU A 103 1.32 -17.90 9.48
C GLU A 103 2.15 -17.16 8.41
N LEU A 104 3.06 -16.29 8.85
CA LEU A 104 4.02 -15.63 7.95
C LEU A 104 5.06 -16.68 7.50
N ASN A 105 4.71 -17.39 6.43
CA ASN A 105 5.59 -18.34 5.76
C ASN A 105 6.29 -17.63 4.60
N ILE A 106 7.52 -17.17 4.87
CA ILE A 106 8.42 -16.62 3.86
C ILE A 106 9.50 -17.68 3.60
N MET A 107 9.53 -18.23 2.38
CA MET A 107 10.56 -19.17 1.93
C MET A 107 10.77 -20.39 2.87
N GLY A 108 9.69 -21.07 3.26
CA GLY A 108 9.77 -22.36 3.96
C GLY A 108 10.28 -22.28 5.39
N LYS A 109 10.50 -21.08 5.93
CA LYS A 109 10.76 -20.85 7.35
C LYS A 109 9.58 -20.12 7.96
N THR A 110 8.86 -20.81 8.83
CA THR A 110 7.82 -20.23 9.67
C THR A 110 8.51 -19.37 10.73
N LEU A 111 8.53 -18.05 10.53
CA LEU A 111 9.24 -17.14 11.45
C LEU A 111 8.41 -16.80 12.69
N LEU A 112 7.08 -16.87 12.59
CA LEU A 112 6.18 -16.61 13.70
C LEU A 112 5.12 -17.72 13.74
N LYS A 113 5.14 -18.49 14.83
CA LYS A 113 4.11 -19.48 15.15
C LYS A 113 3.00 -18.75 15.90
N PRO A 114 1.72 -18.88 15.50
CA PRO A 114 0.63 -18.20 16.18
C PRO A 114 0.57 -18.60 17.66
N TYR A 115 0.41 -17.62 18.54
CA TYR A 115 0.15 -17.84 19.97
C TYR A 115 -1.29 -18.34 20.10
N ARG A 116 -1.47 -19.65 19.91
CA ARG A 116 -2.70 -20.37 20.14
C ARG A 116 -2.97 -20.39 21.64
N THR A 117 -3.78 -19.47 22.15
CA THR A 117 -4.52 -19.72 23.39
C THR A 117 -5.49 -20.86 23.09
N GLY A 118 -5.31 -21.97 23.82
CA GLY A 118 -6.07 -23.21 23.69
C GLY A 118 -7.55 -23.05 23.92
#